data_AF-A0A0M8PQU6-F1
#
_entry.id   AF-A0A0M8PQU6-F1
#
_cell.length_a   1.000
_cell.length_b   1.000
_cell.length_c   1.000
_cell.angle_alpha   90.00
_cell.angle_beta   90.00
_cell.angle_gamma   90.00
#
_symmetry.space_group_name_H-M   'P 1'
#
loop_
_entity.id
_entity.type
_entity.pdbx_description
1 polymer ?
#
loop_
_entity_poly.entity_id
_entity_poly.type
_entity_poly.pdbx_seq_one_letter_code
_entity_poly.pdbx_strand_id
1 'polypeptide(L)'
;MKIDLDNVWGNPKYHRNIPIYPVQMENIEDLYDTVQCLLLPKNTIQNPMIIKMSYLAFLILISSDDVNKHFFDKLVTLIKLISRSENIRFDVDEKNRYTIIIDDEIVIRERDFDKIKVIIGEQNLIDVSDESLGTEFDKAKSEARAFMNKRNKKMADLEQQIIAYKCVSKSSYEDIKQMTIYQFRKELERYDLIKSADILQNAQYSGMVSFKEGTVIPHWLDHIETKNPDDDIVMSKEQLDKLVSDKGISSN
;
A
#
# COMPACT_ATOMS: atom_id res chain seq x y z
N MET A 1 -18.33 -1.54 -20.83
CA MET A 1 -17.21 -1.46 -19.87
C MET A 1 -17.61 -2.28 -18.65
N LYS A 2 -16.89 -3.35 -18.32
CA LYS A 2 -17.15 -4.10 -17.08
C LYS A 2 -16.42 -3.35 -15.96
N ILE A 3 -17.16 -2.91 -14.94
CA ILE A 3 -16.58 -2.24 -13.79
C ILE A 3 -15.95 -3.33 -12.91
N ASP A 4 -14.66 -3.19 -12.60
CA ASP A 4 -13.99 -4.05 -11.61
C ASP A 4 -14.38 -3.59 -10.21
N LEU A 5 -14.98 -4.50 -9.43
CA LEU A 5 -15.42 -4.27 -8.06
C LEU A 5 -14.83 -5.32 -7.11
N ASP A 6 -13.86 -6.11 -7.54
CA ASP A 6 -13.40 -7.28 -6.77
C ASP A 6 -12.84 -6.87 -5.40
N ASN A 7 -12.10 -5.76 -5.33
CA ASN A 7 -11.61 -5.22 -4.06
C ASN A 7 -12.74 -4.78 -3.10
N VAL A 8 -13.84 -4.26 -3.66
CA VAL A 8 -15.01 -3.82 -2.86
C VAL A 8 -15.72 -5.04 -2.26
N TRP A 9 -15.81 -6.13 -3.01
CA TRP A 9 -16.45 -7.37 -2.57
C TRP A 9 -15.52 -8.29 -1.77
N GLY A 10 -14.22 -7.99 -1.71
CA GLY A 10 -13.22 -8.86 -1.12
C GLY A 10 -12.98 -10.14 -1.93
N ASN A 11 -13.28 -10.11 -3.23
CA ASN A 11 -13.08 -11.24 -4.13
C ASN A 11 -11.59 -11.41 -4.48
N PRO A 12 -11.16 -12.65 -4.78
CA PRO A 12 -9.85 -12.85 -5.37
C PRO A 12 -9.77 -12.21 -6.75
N LYS A 13 -8.61 -11.60 -7.03
CA LYS A 13 -8.23 -11.21 -8.39
C LYS A 13 -7.52 -12.39 -9.06
N TYR A 14 -7.63 -12.49 -10.38
CA TYR A 14 -7.05 -13.60 -11.13
C TYR A 14 -5.97 -13.13 -12.10
N HIS A 15 -4.82 -13.81 -12.06
CA HIS A 15 -3.81 -13.71 -13.11
C HIS A 15 -3.61 -15.08 -13.77
N ARG A 16 -4.07 -15.24 -15.01
CA ARG A 16 -3.97 -16.53 -15.75
C ARG A 16 -4.52 -17.73 -14.97
N ASN A 17 -5.70 -17.57 -14.37
CA ASN A 17 -6.38 -18.56 -13.52
C ASN A 17 -5.73 -18.80 -12.15
N ILE A 18 -4.73 -18.01 -11.77
CA ILE A 18 -4.13 -18.05 -10.42
C ILE A 18 -4.97 -17.11 -9.53
N PRO A 19 -5.73 -17.64 -8.55
CA PRO A 19 -6.48 -16.81 -7.61
C PRO A 19 -5.51 -16.14 -6.62
N ILE A 20 -5.69 -14.84 -6.42
CA ILE A 20 -4.92 -14.03 -5.48
C ILE A 20 -5.93 -13.36 -4.56
N TYR A 21 -5.99 -13.86 -3.34
CA TYR A 21 -6.95 -13.43 -2.33
C TYR A 21 -6.45 -12.16 -1.62
N PRO A 22 -7.34 -11.18 -1.39
CA PRO A 22 -7.02 -10.06 -0.53
C PRO A 22 -6.86 -10.55 0.92
N VAL A 23 -6.00 -9.87 1.68
CA VAL A 23 -5.75 -10.23 3.09
C VAL A 23 -6.82 -9.60 3.98
N GLN A 24 -7.28 -10.40 4.94
CA GLN A 24 -8.25 -9.98 5.96
C GLN A 24 -7.56 -9.27 7.13
N MET A 25 -8.28 -8.40 7.82
CA MET A 25 -7.77 -7.62 8.95
C MET A 25 -7.24 -8.49 10.09
N GLU A 26 -7.78 -9.70 10.28
CA GLU A 26 -7.25 -10.66 11.25
C GLU A 26 -5.78 -11.06 11.00
N ASN A 27 -5.33 -11.01 9.73
CA ASN A 27 -4.00 -11.43 9.30
C ASN A 27 -3.12 -10.22 8.88
N ILE A 28 -3.46 -9.01 9.35
CA ILE A 28 -2.76 -7.77 8.95
C ILE A 28 -1.31 -7.72 9.44
N GLU A 29 -1.02 -8.26 10.62
CA GLU A 29 0.34 -8.32 11.16
C GLU A 29 1.23 -9.24 10.31
N ASP A 30 0.70 -10.42 9.94
CA ASP A 30 1.39 -11.36 9.06
C ASP A 30 1.68 -10.75 7.70
N LEU A 31 0.74 -9.98 7.14
CA LEU A 31 0.99 -9.24 5.91
C LEU A 31 2.11 -8.21 6.07
N TYR A 32 2.06 -7.38 7.13
CA TYR A 32 3.06 -6.34 7.34
C TYR A 32 4.46 -6.90 7.57
N ASP A 33 4.57 -8.07 8.20
CA ASP A 33 5.84 -8.77 8.34
C ASP A 33 6.33 -9.33 6.99
N THR A 34 5.44 -10.01 6.26
CA THR A 34 5.84 -10.78 5.06
C THR A 34 6.00 -9.95 3.80
N VAL A 35 5.21 -8.87 3.64
CA VAL A 35 5.25 -8.01 2.45
C VAL A 35 6.59 -7.29 2.28
N GLN A 36 7.41 -7.21 3.33
CA GLN A 36 8.74 -6.63 3.28
C GLN A 36 9.62 -7.22 2.17
N CYS A 37 9.44 -8.52 1.84
CA CYS A 37 10.16 -9.13 0.72
C CYS A 37 9.79 -8.48 -0.64
N LEU A 38 8.58 -7.96 -0.81
CA LEU A 38 8.13 -7.27 -2.03
C LEU A 38 8.59 -5.82 -2.13
N LEU A 39 9.13 -5.24 -1.05
CA LEU A 39 9.55 -3.83 -0.98
C LEU A 39 11.06 -3.64 -1.16
N LEU A 40 11.77 -4.70 -1.55
CA LEU A 40 13.22 -4.65 -1.72
C LEU A 40 13.57 -3.91 -3.02
N PRO A 41 14.50 -2.94 -2.96
CA PRO A 41 14.77 -2.04 -4.08
C PRO A 41 15.71 -2.69 -5.11
N LYS A 42 15.16 -3.61 -5.93
CA LYS A 42 15.92 -4.36 -6.94
C LYS A 42 16.64 -3.42 -7.90
N ASN A 43 15.99 -2.34 -8.31
CA ASN A 43 16.51 -1.39 -9.30
C ASN A 43 17.58 -0.43 -8.76
N THR A 44 17.72 -0.32 -7.43
CA THR A 44 18.77 0.50 -6.80
C THR A 44 20.12 -0.23 -6.82
N ILE A 45 20.14 -1.55 -6.99
CA ILE A 45 21.36 -2.33 -7.09
C ILE A 45 21.93 -2.17 -8.50
N GLN A 46 23.05 -1.46 -8.61
CA GLN A 46 23.75 -1.15 -9.88
C GLN A 46 24.47 -2.35 -10.49
N ASN A 47 23.79 -3.48 -10.63
CA ASN A 47 24.27 -4.67 -11.31
C ASN A 47 23.33 -4.97 -12.49
N PRO A 48 23.81 -4.91 -13.76
CA PRO A 48 22.99 -5.15 -14.94
C PRO A 48 22.28 -6.51 -14.96
N MET A 49 22.83 -7.53 -14.31
CA MET A 49 22.17 -8.84 -14.19
C MET A 49 20.97 -8.76 -13.25
N ILE A 50 21.09 -8.05 -12.12
CA ILE A 50 20.02 -7.86 -11.13
C ILE A 50 18.89 -6.99 -11.68
N ILE A 51 19.23 -5.97 -12.47
CA ILE A 51 18.22 -5.13 -13.14
C ILE A 51 17.40 -5.95 -14.13
N LYS A 52 18.02 -6.91 -14.84
CA LYS A 52 17.36 -7.71 -15.89
C LYS A 52 16.60 -8.94 -15.39
N MET A 53 16.94 -9.50 -14.22
CA MET A 53 16.24 -10.68 -13.69
C MET A 53 14.82 -10.34 -13.23
N SER A 54 13.94 -11.36 -13.22
CA SER A 54 12.60 -11.23 -12.64
C SER A 54 12.68 -10.93 -11.13
N TYR A 55 11.63 -10.32 -10.56
CA TYR A 55 11.63 -10.04 -9.13
C TYR A 55 11.67 -11.33 -8.29
N LEU A 56 11.04 -12.42 -8.76
CA LEU A 56 11.11 -13.74 -8.10
C LEU A 56 12.54 -14.29 -8.07
N ALA A 57 13.25 -14.25 -9.20
CA ALA A 57 14.65 -14.69 -9.26
C ALA A 57 15.54 -13.83 -8.34
N PHE A 58 15.29 -12.51 -8.30
CA PHE A 58 15.97 -11.60 -7.38
C PHE A 58 15.75 -11.99 -5.92
N LEU A 59 14.50 -12.26 -5.51
CA LEU A 59 14.18 -12.68 -4.14
C LEU A 59 14.90 -13.97 -3.75
N ILE A 60 14.94 -14.96 -4.64
CA ILE A 60 15.61 -16.23 -4.36
C ILE A 60 17.13 -16.04 -4.28
N LEU A 61 17.70 -15.21 -5.16
CA LEU A 61 19.12 -14.88 -5.14
C LEU A 61 19.53 -14.23 -3.83
N ILE A 62 18.85 -13.16 -3.40
CA ILE A 62 19.22 -12.48 -2.15
C ILE A 62 19.03 -13.39 -0.93
N SER A 63 18.04 -14.29 -0.97
CA SER A 63 17.74 -15.19 0.16
C SER A 63 18.67 -16.40 0.21
N SER A 64 19.56 -16.56 -0.76
CA SER A 64 20.61 -17.59 -0.74
C SER A 64 21.76 -17.27 0.21
N ASP A 65 21.89 -16.01 0.62
CA ASP A 65 22.80 -15.58 1.68
C ASP A 65 22.19 -15.87 3.06
N ASP A 66 22.98 -16.45 3.97
CA ASP A 66 22.56 -16.80 5.33
C ASP A 66 21.98 -15.60 6.11
N VAL A 67 22.48 -14.39 5.84
CA VAL A 67 21.98 -13.15 6.47
C VAL A 67 20.55 -12.82 6.03
N ASN A 68 20.24 -13.10 4.76
CA ASN A 68 19.03 -12.67 4.08
C ASN A 68 18.01 -13.81 3.89
N LYS A 69 18.32 -15.02 4.38
CA LYS A 69 17.48 -16.20 4.28
C LYS A 69 16.04 -15.99 4.77
N HIS A 70 15.85 -15.13 5.77
CA HIS A 70 14.54 -14.77 6.30
C HIS A 70 13.57 -14.18 5.25
N PHE A 71 14.08 -13.60 4.15
CA PHE A 71 13.23 -13.12 3.06
C PHE A 71 12.57 -14.26 2.27
N PHE A 72 13.20 -15.43 2.22
CA PHE A 72 12.58 -16.62 1.62
C PHE A 72 11.40 -17.10 2.48
N ASP A 73 11.59 -17.15 3.80
CA ASP A 73 10.52 -17.53 4.73
C ASP A 73 9.34 -16.55 4.64
N LYS A 74 9.63 -15.24 4.57
CA LYS A 74 8.62 -14.20 4.32
C LYS A 74 7.89 -14.40 2.99
N LEU A 75 8.61 -14.74 1.92
CA LEU A 75 8.00 -15.04 0.62
C LEU A 75 7.07 -16.26 0.71
N VAL A 76 7.51 -17.35 1.34
CA VAL A 76 6.68 -18.55 1.53
C VAL A 76 5.39 -18.19 2.27
N THR A 77 5.49 -17.51 3.40
CA THR A 77 4.31 -17.12 4.20
C THR A 77 3.40 -16.15 3.44
N LEU A 78 3.97 -15.21 2.68
CA LEU A 78 3.19 -14.32 1.82
C LEU A 78 2.39 -15.11 0.77
N ILE A 79 3.02 -16.08 0.10
CA ILE A 79 2.35 -16.93 -0.88
C ILE A 79 1.21 -17.72 -0.22
N LYS A 80 1.43 -18.28 0.97
CA LYS A 80 0.37 -18.97 1.72
C LYS A 80 -0.80 -18.05 2.02
N LEU A 81 -0.52 -16.83 2.47
CA LEU A 81 -1.53 -15.85 2.83
C LEU A 81 -2.41 -15.45 1.63
N ILE A 82 -1.80 -15.18 0.47
CA ILE A 82 -2.53 -14.73 -0.73
C ILE A 82 -3.18 -15.87 -1.52
N SER A 83 -2.73 -17.12 -1.34
CA SER A 83 -3.29 -18.29 -2.01
C SER A 83 -4.29 -19.05 -1.15
N ARG A 84 -4.26 -18.83 0.18
CA ARG A 84 -5.00 -19.59 1.19
C ARG A 84 -4.67 -21.09 1.16
N SER A 85 -3.42 -21.42 0.80
CA SER A 85 -2.91 -22.78 0.75
C SER A 85 -1.67 -22.93 1.60
N GLU A 86 -1.53 -24.07 2.28
CA GLU A 86 -0.35 -24.43 3.04
C GLU A 86 0.68 -25.21 2.22
N ASN A 87 0.26 -25.83 1.11
CA ASN A 87 1.10 -26.67 0.27
C ASN A 87 1.79 -25.84 -0.82
N ILE A 88 2.93 -25.24 -0.45
CA ILE A 88 3.73 -24.40 -1.35
C ILE A 88 5.07 -25.09 -1.62
N ARG A 89 5.40 -25.30 -2.89
CA ARG A 89 6.69 -25.84 -3.35
C ARG A 89 7.37 -24.88 -4.31
N PHE A 90 8.68 -24.71 -4.13
CA PHE A 90 9.53 -23.97 -5.07
C PHE A 90 10.29 -24.97 -5.92
N ASP A 91 10.34 -24.74 -7.22
CA ASP A 91 11.00 -25.62 -8.18
C ASP A 91 11.81 -24.80 -9.19
N VAL A 92 12.82 -25.43 -9.78
CA VAL A 92 13.72 -24.82 -10.76
C VAL A 92 13.75 -25.70 -12.01
N ASP A 93 13.39 -25.13 -13.15
CA ASP A 93 13.45 -25.86 -14.42
C ASP A 93 14.89 -26.02 -14.94
N GLU A 94 15.07 -26.86 -15.97
CA GLU A 94 16.36 -27.11 -16.61
C GLU A 94 17.05 -25.84 -17.18
N LYS A 95 16.31 -24.74 -17.31
CA LYS A 95 16.80 -23.44 -17.79
C LYS A 95 17.05 -22.46 -16.65
N ASN A 96 17.14 -22.94 -15.41
CA ASN A 96 17.30 -22.13 -14.19
C ASN A 96 16.18 -21.10 -13.99
N ARG A 97 14.95 -21.43 -14.38
CA ARG A 97 13.78 -20.57 -14.12
C ARG A 97 12.99 -21.09 -12.93
N TYR A 98 12.73 -20.19 -11.99
CA TYR A 98 12.01 -20.46 -10.76
C TYR A 98 10.50 -20.56 -10.99
N THR A 99 9.88 -21.50 -10.30
CA THR A 99 8.43 -21.67 -10.28
C THR A 99 7.95 -21.92 -8.86
N ILE A 100 6.76 -21.41 -8.55
CA ILE A 100 6.06 -21.67 -7.30
C ILE A 100 4.85 -22.53 -7.65
N ILE A 101 4.70 -23.65 -6.95
CA ILE A 101 3.64 -24.62 -7.15
C ILE A 101 2.79 -24.64 -5.88
N ILE A 102 1.49 -24.48 -6.06
CA ILE A 102 0.49 -24.38 -4.99
C ILE A 102 -0.48 -25.53 -5.15
N ASP A 103 -0.65 -26.34 -4.10
CA ASP A 103 -1.53 -27.53 -4.07
C ASP A 103 -1.28 -28.52 -5.23
N ASP A 104 -0.05 -28.57 -5.75
CA ASP A 104 0.35 -29.40 -6.91
C ASP A 104 -0.41 -29.12 -8.22
N GLU A 105 -1.29 -28.11 -8.26
CA GLU A 105 -2.14 -27.79 -9.41
C GLU A 105 -1.82 -26.42 -10.02
N ILE A 106 -1.59 -25.41 -9.17
CA ILE A 106 -1.42 -24.03 -9.60
C ILE A 106 0.08 -23.73 -9.74
N VAL A 107 0.48 -23.22 -10.91
CA VAL A 107 1.89 -22.91 -11.21
C VAL A 107 2.09 -21.44 -11.50
N ILE A 108 2.79 -20.76 -10.59
CA ILE A 108 3.29 -19.38 -10.77
C ILE A 108 4.68 -19.46 -11.37
N ARG A 109 4.86 -18.89 -12.57
CA ARG A 109 6.18 -18.74 -13.20
C ARG A 109 6.75 -17.37 -12.89
N GLU A 110 8.07 -17.21 -12.98
CA GLU A 110 8.73 -15.90 -12.80
C GLU A 110 8.06 -14.73 -13.53
N ARG A 111 7.74 -14.91 -14.82
CA ARG A 111 7.10 -13.88 -15.65
C ARG A 111 5.71 -13.43 -15.16
N ASP A 112 5.08 -14.27 -14.35
CA ASP A 112 3.75 -14.05 -13.80
C ASP A 112 3.84 -13.37 -12.42
N PHE A 113 4.96 -13.55 -11.72
CA PHE A 113 5.16 -13.05 -10.37
C PHE A 113 5.13 -11.51 -10.28
N ASP A 114 5.71 -10.79 -11.24
CA ASP A 114 5.68 -9.32 -11.23
C ASP A 114 4.24 -8.76 -11.30
N LYS A 115 3.35 -9.46 -12.01
CA LYS A 115 1.92 -9.09 -12.06
C LYS A 115 1.18 -9.47 -10.79
N ILE A 116 1.52 -10.62 -10.20
CA ILE A 116 1.00 -11.02 -8.90
C ILE A 116 1.40 -10.01 -7.82
N LYS A 117 2.67 -9.56 -7.81
CA LYS A 117 3.17 -8.51 -6.92
C LYS A 117 2.30 -7.25 -6.97
N VAL A 118 1.99 -6.76 -8.18
CA VAL A 118 1.11 -5.59 -8.36
C VAL A 118 -0.30 -5.85 -7.80
N ILE A 119 -0.88 -7.02 -8.08
CA ILE A 119 -2.21 -7.38 -7.57
C ILE A 119 -2.23 -7.41 -6.03
N ILE A 120 -1.20 -7.97 -5.39
CA ILE A 120 -1.05 -7.96 -3.93
C ILE A 120 -1.00 -6.53 -3.40
N GLY A 121 -0.23 -5.66 -4.06
CA GLY A 121 -0.14 -4.24 -3.70
C GLY A 121 -1.49 -3.54 -3.77
N GLU A 122 -2.21 -3.69 -4.89
CA GLU A 122 -3.52 -3.08 -5.09
C GLU A 122 -4.59 -3.57 -4.10
N GLN A 123 -4.66 -4.90 -3.88
CA GLN A 123 -5.66 -5.51 -2.99
C GLN A 123 -5.46 -5.17 -1.52
N ASN A 124 -4.24 -4.81 -1.12
CA ASN A 124 -3.90 -4.54 0.27
C ASN A 124 -3.46 -3.10 0.53
N LEU A 125 -3.56 -2.22 -0.48
CA LEU A 125 -3.17 -0.81 -0.42
C LEU A 125 -1.69 -0.63 -0.03
N ILE A 126 -0.82 -1.43 -0.64
CA ILE A 126 0.63 -1.40 -0.45
C ILE A 126 1.28 -0.94 -1.75
N ASP A 127 2.06 0.12 -1.66
CA ASP A 127 2.88 0.59 -2.76
C ASP A 127 4.08 -0.34 -2.94
N VAL A 128 3.98 -1.21 -3.93
CA VAL A 128 4.99 -2.20 -4.31
C VAL A 128 5.80 -1.76 -5.54
N SER A 129 5.60 -0.51 -5.99
CA SER A 129 6.32 0.03 -7.15
C SER A 129 7.82 0.07 -6.86
N ASP A 130 8.61 -0.36 -7.85
CA ASP A 130 10.08 -0.35 -7.82
C ASP A 130 10.59 0.93 -8.52
N GLU A 131 9.75 1.98 -8.58
CA GLU A 131 10.08 3.29 -9.11
C GLU A 131 10.98 4.01 -8.12
N SER A 132 12.27 3.65 -8.13
CA SER A 132 13.28 4.50 -7.53
C SER A 132 13.37 5.77 -8.36
N LEU A 133 12.84 6.87 -7.82
CA LEU A 133 13.14 8.21 -8.33
C LEU A 133 14.54 8.68 -7.89
N GLY A 134 15.36 7.76 -7.36
CA GLY A 134 16.72 7.98 -6.88
C GLY A 134 16.79 8.07 -5.35
N THR A 135 17.95 7.72 -4.78
CA THR A 135 18.20 7.68 -3.33
C THR A 135 17.92 9.00 -2.61
N GLU A 136 18.01 10.13 -3.32
CA GLU A 136 17.67 11.46 -2.79
C GLU A 136 16.16 11.71 -2.77
N PHE A 137 15.42 11.25 -3.77
CA PHE A 137 13.95 11.37 -3.78
C PHE A 137 13.32 10.44 -2.74
N ASP A 138 13.85 9.23 -2.59
CA ASP A 138 13.40 8.27 -1.56
C ASP A 138 13.70 8.77 -0.14
N LYS A 139 14.86 9.42 0.07
CA LYS A 139 15.17 10.12 1.31
C LYS A 139 14.24 11.31 1.54
N ALA A 140 14.04 12.15 0.53
CA ALA A 140 13.11 13.28 0.61
C ALA A 140 11.67 12.83 0.89
N LYS A 141 11.25 11.67 0.35
CA LYS A 141 9.94 11.04 0.59
C LYS A 141 9.81 10.50 2.01
N SER A 142 10.83 9.81 2.51
CA SER A 142 10.89 9.36 3.90
C SER A 142 10.94 10.54 4.88
N GLU A 143 11.72 11.57 4.56
CA GLU A 143 11.86 12.79 5.36
C GLU A 143 10.59 13.64 5.32
N ALA A 144 9.92 13.76 4.18
CA ALA A 144 8.62 14.42 4.05
C ALA A 144 7.53 13.67 4.82
N ARG A 145 7.47 12.32 4.72
CA ARG A 145 6.58 11.49 5.55
C ARG A 145 6.86 11.68 7.05
N ALA A 146 8.14 11.67 7.45
CA ALA A 146 8.54 11.89 8.84
C ALA A 146 8.27 13.32 9.32
N PHE A 147 8.39 14.32 8.45
CA PHE A 147 8.13 15.73 8.75
C PHE A 147 6.63 16.01 8.85
N MET A 148 5.81 15.40 7.98
CA MET A 148 4.35 15.46 8.06
C MET A 148 3.82 14.74 9.31
N ASN A 149 4.40 13.59 9.67
CA ASN A 149 4.10 12.88 10.92
C ASN A 149 4.50 13.66 12.18
N LYS A 150 5.44 14.61 12.07
CA LYS A 150 5.82 15.53 13.16
C LYS A 150 4.93 16.78 13.24
N ARG A 151 4.32 17.21 12.11
CA ARG A 151 3.48 18.42 12.02
C ARG A 151 1.99 18.17 12.24
N ASN A 152 1.48 17.02 11.83
CA ASN A 152 0.09 16.63 12.09
C ASN A 152 -0.03 15.91 13.44
N LYS A 153 -1.17 16.08 14.11
CA LYS A 153 -1.56 15.22 15.26
C LYS A 153 -1.24 13.78 14.88
N LYS A 154 -0.50 13.06 15.74
CA LYS A 154 -0.14 11.64 15.54
C LYS A 154 -1.34 10.92 14.94
N MET A 155 -1.19 10.42 13.72
CA MET A 155 -2.21 9.57 13.11
C MET A 155 -2.49 8.44 14.10
N ALA A 156 -3.77 8.14 14.31
CA ALA A 156 -4.19 7.04 15.19
C ALA A 156 -3.44 5.76 14.79
N ASP A 157 -2.93 5.00 15.75
CA ASP A 157 -2.38 3.67 15.48
C ASP A 157 -3.48 2.70 15.02
N LEU A 158 -3.10 1.49 14.60
CA LEU A 158 -4.05 0.51 14.08
C LEU A 158 -5.15 0.16 15.10
N GLU A 159 -4.79 0.03 16.38
CA GLU A 159 -5.74 -0.22 17.47
C GLU A 159 -6.78 0.89 17.57
N GLN A 160 -6.34 2.14 17.63
CA GLN A 160 -7.21 3.31 17.68
C GLN A 160 -8.06 3.44 16.41
N GLN A 161 -7.53 3.09 15.23
CA GLN A 161 -8.29 3.07 13.99
C GLN A 161 -9.41 2.01 14.03
N ILE A 162 -9.14 0.80 14.51
CA ILE A 162 -10.16 -0.26 14.67
C ILE A 162 -11.25 0.17 15.66
N ILE A 163 -10.87 0.76 16.79
CA ILE A 163 -11.83 1.28 17.78
C ILE A 163 -12.67 2.41 17.18
N ALA A 164 -12.04 3.37 16.51
CA ALA A 164 -12.75 4.48 15.86
C ALA A 164 -13.71 3.98 14.78
N TYR A 165 -13.27 3.04 13.95
CA TYR A 165 -14.08 2.39 12.92
C TYR A 165 -15.30 1.68 13.52
N LYS A 166 -15.11 0.90 14.58
CA LYS A 166 -16.21 0.25 15.31
C LYS A 166 -17.22 1.28 15.82
N CYS A 167 -16.76 2.38 16.41
CA CYS A 167 -17.64 3.42 16.95
C CYS A 167 -18.50 4.09 15.86
N VAL A 168 -17.96 4.29 14.66
CA VAL A 168 -18.68 4.97 13.56
C VAL A 168 -19.54 4.03 12.74
N SER A 169 -19.03 2.83 12.42
CA SER A 169 -19.74 1.85 11.58
C SER A 169 -20.77 1.04 12.35
N LYS A 170 -20.62 0.94 13.68
CA LYS A 170 -21.38 0.03 14.55
C LYS A 170 -21.19 -1.46 14.21
N SER A 171 -20.14 -1.80 13.47
CA SER A 171 -19.78 -3.20 13.15
C SER A 171 -19.27 -3.94 14.40
N SER A 172 -19.42 -5.26 14.42
CA SER A 172 -18.79 -6.09 15.47
C SER A 172 -17.29 -6.21 15.22
N TYR A 173 -16.50 -6.59 16.24
CA TYR A 173 -15.08 -6.85 16.04
C TYR A 173 -14.85 -8.08 15.15
N GLU A 174 -15.79 -9.03 15.15
CA GLU A 174 -15.71 -10.21 14.30
C GLU A 174 -15.91 -9.83 12.84
N ASP A 175 -16.88 -8.97 12.54
CA ASP A 175 -17.06 -8.45 11.18
C ASP A 175 -15.81 -7.72 10.70
N ILE A 176 -15.22 -6.86 11.56
CA ILE A 176 -14.00 -6.10 11.23
C ILE A 176 -12.84 -7.05 10.92
N LYS A 177 -12.66 -8.13 11.67
CA LYS A 177 -11.62 -9.14 11.41
C LYS A 177 -11.76 -9.77 10.03
N GLN A 178 -13.00 -10.04 9.61
CA GLN A 178 -13.32 -10.67 8.32
C GLN A 178 -13.25 -9.70 7.13
N MET A 179 -13.25 -8.37 7.37
CA MET A 179 -13.03 -7.38 6.32
C MET A 179 -11.65 -7.55 5.70
N THR A 180 -11.55 -7.31 4.40
CA THR A 180 -10.25 -7.10 3.75
C THR A 180 -9.63 -5.77 4.19
N ILE A 181 -8.31 -5.69 4.12
CA ILE A 181 -7.58 -4.44 4.42
C ILE A 181 -8.08 -3.30 3.53
N TYR A 182 -8.36 -3.59 2.25
CA TYR A 182 -8.92 -2.61 1.32
C TYR A 182 -10.25 -2.04 1.82
N GLN A 183 -11.20 -2.91 2.17
CA GLN A 183 -12.53 -2.49 2.67
C GLN A 183 -12.38 -1.63 3.91
N PHE A 184 -11.63 -2.10 4.91
CA PHE A 184 -11.43 -1.37 6.17
C PHE A 184 -10.87 0.04 5.93
N ARG A 185 -9.80 0.15 5.13
CA ARG A 185 -9.12 1.43 4.86
C ARG A 185 -10.00 2.38 4.05
N LYS A 186 -10.65 1.88 2.99
CA LYS A 186 -11.50 2.71 2.12
C LYS A 186 -12.78 3.17 2.78
N GLU A 187 -13.37 2.34 3.64
CA GLU A 187 -14.51 2.76 4.45
C GLU A 187 -14.10 3.81 5.49
N LEU A 188 -12.93 3.66 6.13
CA LEU A 188 -12.41 4.67 7.05
C LEU A 188 -12.16 6.02 6.36
N GLU A 189 -11.55 6.03 5.18
CA GLU A 189 -11.37 7.24 4.33
C GLU A 189 -12.73 7.88 4.01
N ARG A 190 -13.74 7.08 3.64
CA ARG A 190 -15.08 7.58 3.32
C ARG A 190 -15.78 8.15 4.56
N TYR A 191 -15.64 7.52 5.72
CA TYR A 191 -16.18 8.03 6.98
C TYR A 191 -15.59 9.40 7.35
N ASP A 192 -14.29 9.59 7.13
CA ASP A 192 -13.63 10.88 7.37
C ASP A 192 -14.19 11.99 6.46
N LEU A 193 -14.37 11.68 5.17
CA LEU A 193 -15.00 12.61 4.23
C LEU A 193 -16.43 12.96 4.61
N ILE A 194 -17.26 11.95 4.96
CA ILE A 194 -18.65 12.16 5.39
C ILE A 194 -18.69 13.09 6.61
N LYS A 195 -17.89 12.81 7.64
CA LYS A 195 -17.85 13.64 8.85
C LYS A 195 -17.38 15.07 8.55
N SER A 196 -16.37 15.22 7.70
CA SER A 196 -15.86 16.53 7.31
C SER A 196 -16.91 17.34 6.55
N ALA A 197 -17.63 16.70 5.61
CA ALA A 197 -18.73 17.31 4.88
C ALA A 197 -19.86 17.75 5.83
N ASP A 198 -20.27 16.89 6.76
CA ASP A 198 -21.32 17.20 7.75
C ASP A 198 -20.93 18.38 8.65
N ILE A 199 -19.68 18.43 9.13
CA ILE A 199 -19.19 19.54 9.95
C ILE A 199 -19.24 20.86 9.17
N LEU A 200 -18.79 20.86 7.91
CA LEU A 200 -18.77 22.06 7.06
C LEU A 200 -20.18 22.56 6.74
N GLN A 201 -21.10 21.64 6.41
CA GLN A 201 -22.50 22.00 6.17
C GLN A 201 -23.15 22.58 7.43
N ASN A 202 -22.96 21.96 8.60
CA ASN A 202 -23.50 22.48 9.86
C ASN A 202 -22.92 23.85 10.24
N ALA A 203 -21.62 24.07 10.01
CA ALA A 203 -20.98 25.37 10.25
C ALA A 203 -21.50 26.48 9.31
N GLN A 204 -21.87 26.11 8.08
CA GLN A 204 -22.54 27.01 7.15
C GLN A 204 -23.94 27.39 7.64
N TYR A 205 -24.76 26.40 7.98
CA TYR A 205 -26.14 26.62 8.42
C TYR A 205 -26.23 27.37 9.76
N SER A 206 -25.26 27.21 10.65
CA SER A 206 -25.21 27.90 11.94
C SER A 206 -24.73 29.36 11.85
N GLY A 207 -24.25 29.81 10.68
CA GLY A 207 -23.68 31.14 10.48
C GLY A 207 -22.35 31.37 11.21
N MET A 208 -21.73 30.31 11.75
CA MET A 208 -20.43 30.39 12.43
C MET A 208 -19.25 30.58 11.47
N VAL A 209 -19.41 30.17 10.20
CA VAL A 209 -18.36 30.29 9.17
C VAL A 209 -18.95 30.89 7.89
N SER A 210 -18.46 32.08 7.53
CA SER A 210 -18.70 32.67 6.21
C SER A 210 -17.61 32.18 5.26
N PHE A 211 -17.93 31.22 4.40
CA PHE A 211 -16.99 30.82 3.35
C PHE A 211 -16.79 31.94 2.34
N LYS A 212 -15.58 32.07 1.78
CA LYS A 212 -15.31 33.03 0.69
C LYS A 212 -16.21 32.69 -0.51
N GLU A 213 -16.68 33.70 -1.23
CA GLU A 213 -17.44 33.51 -2.48
C GLU A 213 -16.73 32.52 -3.40
N GLY A 214 -17.45 31.49 -3.84
CA GLY A 214 -16.93 30.41 -4.70
C GLY A 214 -16.37 29.18 -3.97
N THR A 215 -16.42 29.12 -2.63
CA THR A 215 -16.03 27.89 -1.91
C THR A 215 -17.06 26.78 -2.14
N VAL A 216 -16.63 25.70 -2.79
CA VAL A 216 -17.46 24.49 -2.98
C VAL A 216 -17.31 23.62 -1.74
N ILE A 217 -18.42 23.31 -1.07
CA ILE A 217 -18.42 22.36 0.05
C ILE A 217 -18.31 20.96 -0.55
N PRO A 218 -17.35 20.13 -0.09
CA PRO A 218 -17.21 18.77 -0.59
C PRO A 218 -18.48 17.96 -0.32
N HIS A 219 -18.95 17.25 -1.33
CA HIS A 219 -20.05 16.30 -1.21
C HIS A 219 -19.51 14.94 -0.75
N TRP A 220 -20.28 14.21 0.06
CA TRP A 220 -19.84 12.95 0.66
C TRP A 220 -19.59 11.82 -0.35
N LEU A 221 -20.11 11.94 -1.58
CA LEU A 221 -19.81 11.06 -2.73
C LEU A 221 -18.71 11.60 -3.64
N ASP A 222 -18.06 12.70 -3.30
CA ASP A 222 -16.97 13.22 -4.11
C ASP A 222 -15.85 12.19 -4.24
N HIS A 223 -15.15 12.29 -5.37
CA HIS A 223 -13.96 11.49 -5.60
C HIS A 223 -12.94 11.79 -4.52
N ILE A 224 -12.53 10.75 -3.80
CA ILE A 224 -11.38 10.83 -2.91
C ILE A 224 -10.19 10.61 -3.82
N GLU A 225 -9.45 11.68 -4.10
CA GLU A 225 -8.18 11.58 -4.81
C GLU A 225 -7.34 10.52 -4.10
N THR A 226 -6.92 9.49 -4.85
CA THR A 226 -5.84 8.62 -4.38
C THR A 226 -4.63 9.52 -4.27
N LYS A 227 -4.35 9.99 -3.05
CA LYS A 227 -3.12 10.70 -2.75
C LYS A 227 -1.99 9.81 -3.26
N ASN A 228 -1.36 10.22 -4.36
CA ASN A 228 -0.07 9.70 -4.68
C ASN A 228 0.80 10.09 -3.47
N PRO A 229 1.62 9.20 -2.91
CA PRO A 229 2.54 9.58 -1.84
C PRO A 229 3.41 10.80 -2.19
N ASP A 230 3.48 11.12 -3.47
CA ASP A 230 4.20 12.23 -4.05
C ASP A 230 3.37 13.52 -4.15
N ASP A 231 2.03 13.50 -4.06
CA ASP A 231 1.19 14.69 -4.16
C ASP A 231 1.39 15.67 -3.00
N ASP A 232 1.67 15.15 -1.79
CA ASP A 232 2.08 15.95 -0.64
C ASP A 232 3.57 16.41 -0.71
N ILE A 233 4.37 15.82 -1.63
CA ILE A 233 5.79 16.15 -1.88
C ILE A 233 5.93 17.20 -2.98
N VAL A 234 5.02 17.23 -3.96
CA VAL A 234 4.89 18.32 -4.96
C VAL A 234 4.22 19.56 -4.34
N MET A 235 4.54 19.87 -3.08
CA MET A 235 4.61 21.29 -2.71
C MET A 235 5.66 21.91 -3.64
N SER A 236 5.17 22.60 -4.67
CA SER A 236 5.94 23.29 -5.70
C SER A 236 7.25 23.83 -5.14
N LYS A 237 8.35 23.65 -5.86
CA LYS A 237 9.67 24.22 -5.56
C LYS A 237 9.57 25.69 -5.09
N GLU A 238 8.60 26.41 -5.62
CA GLU A 238 8.16 27.76 -5.27
C GLU A 238 7.72 27.97 -3.81
N GLN A 239 7.04 27.01 -3.20
CA GLN A 239 6.67 27.06 -1.77
C GLN A 239 7.86 26.76 -0.85
N LEU A 240 8.79 25.92 -1.31
CA LEU A 240 10.02 25.58 -0.60
C LEU A 240 11.02 26.74 -0.64
N ASP A 241 11.16 27.40 -1.80
CA ASP A 241 11.97 28.61 -1.99
C ASP A 241 11.42 29.80 -1.16
N LYS A 242 10.10 29.93 -1.03
CA LYS A 242 9.49 30.93 -0.12
C LYS A 242 9.85 30.69 1.35
N LEU A 243 9.84 29.44 1.80
CA LEU A 243 10.18 29.09 3.18
C LEU A 243 11.67 29.28 3.51
N VAL A 244 12.55 29.10 2.51
CA VAL A 244 14.00 29.35 2.64
C VAL A 244 14.30 30.85 2.63
N SER A 245 13.62 31.61 1.76
CA SER A 245 13.68 33.08 1.72
C SER A 245 13.21 33.72 3.03
N ASP A 246 12.09 33.27 3.58
CA ASP A 246 11.50 33.86 4.81
C ASP A 246 12.31 33.56 6.09
N LYS A 247 13.24 32.59 6.04
CA LYS A 247 14.09 32.22 7.18
C LYS A 247 15.50 32.79 7.14
N GLY A 248 15.85 33.57 6.11
CA GLY A 248 17.12 34.31 6.06
C GLY A 248 18.37 33.44 6.20
N ILE A 249 18.33 32.17 5.80
CA ILE A 249 19.53 31.32 5.74
C ILE A 249 20.15 31.51 4.37
N SER A 250 21.03 32.50 4.24
CA SER A 250 21.90 32.63 3.08
C SER A 250 22.87 31.46 3.05
N SER A 251 22.78 30.64 2.01
CA SER A 251 23.80 29.65 1.66
C SER A 251 25.09 30.37 1.27
N ASN A 252 26.13 30.20 2.09
CA ASN A 252 27.52 30.36 1.65
C ASN A 252 27.99 29.07 0.98
#